data_AF-A0A1H1PJ01-F1
#
_entry.id   AF-A0A1H1PJ01-F1
#
_cell.length_a   1.000
_cell.length_b   1.000
_cell.length_c   1.000
_cell.angle_alpha   90.00
_cell.angle_beta   90.00
_cell.angle_gamma   90.00
#
_symmetry.space_group_name_H-M   'P 1'
#
loop_
_entity.id
_entity.type
_entity.pdbx_description
1 polymer ?
#
loop_
_entity_poly.entity_id
_entity_poly.type
_entity_poly.pdbx_seq_one_letter_code
_entity_poly.pdbx_strand_id
1 'polypeptide(L)'
;MTMTDAAAAAALAGAARARAVEEARAASLAVDRARRAAAGAAAAIDLRGAEGWLGPAREAFDARVAALRARLADEEHALRLLGSAIEGAV
;
A
#
# COMPACT_ATOMS: atom_id res chain seq x y z
N MET A 1 35.33 -4.99 -22.60
CA MET A 1 34.65 -4.53 -21.36
C MET A 1 35.66 -4.66 -20.24
N THR A 2 36.11 -3.55 -19.67
CA THR A 2 37.16 -3.55 -18.64
C THR A 2 36.54 -3.81 -17.26
N MET A 3 37.35 -4.28 -16.30
CA MET A 3 36.93 -4.50 -14.92
C MET A 3 36.28 -3.25 -14.28
N THR A 4 36.71 -2.06 -14.70
CA THR A 4 36.14 -0.77 -14.29
C THR A 4 34.71 -0.56 -14.81
N ASP A 5 34.42 -1.00 -16.05
CA ASP A 5 33.06 -0.92 -16.63
C ASP A 5 32.10 -1.86 -15.89
N ALA A 6 32.57 -3.03 -15.48
CA ALA A 6 31.80 -3.99 -14.70
C ALA A 6 31.47 -3.46 -13.29
N ALA A 7 32.43 -2.80 -12.64
CA ALA A 7 32.23 -2.18 -11.34
C ALA A 7 31.23 -1.01 -11.39
N ALA A 8 31.31 -0.18 -12.44
CA ALA A 8 30.36 0.92 -12.66
C ALA A 8 28.93 0.40 -12.93
N ALA A 9 28.78 -0.66 -13.73
CA ALA A 9 27.49 -1.30 -13.98
C ALA A 9 26.90 -1.92 -12.70
N ALA A 10 27.73 -2.56 -11.88
CA ALA A 10 27.30 -3.12 -10.60
C ALA A 10 26.85 -2.03 -9.60
N ALA A 11 27.58 -0.92 -9.52
CA ALA A 11 27.22 0.22 -8.69
C ALA A 11 25.88 0.85 -9.12
N LEU A 12 25.67 1.01 -10.43
CA LEU A 12 24.42 1.53 -10.98
C LEU A 12 23.23 0.60 -10.69
N ALA A 13 23.42 -0.71 -10.86
CA ALA A 13 22.42 -1.72 -10.52
C ALA A 13 22.08 -1.72 -9.01
N GLY A 14 23.09 -1.56 -8.15
CA GLY A 14 22.91 -1.43 -6.70
C GLY A 14 22.10 -0.19 -6.32
N ALA A 15 22.41 0.96 -6.93
CA ALA A 15 21.66 2.19 -6.70
C ALA A 15 20.20 2.10 -7.20
N ALA A 16 19.97 1.49 -8.36
CA ALA A 16 18.63 1.25 -8.89
C ALA A 16 17.81 0.33 -7.97
N ARG A 17 18.43 -0.73 -7.44
CA ARG A 17 17.81 -1.63 -6.47
C ARG A 17 17.45 -0.92 -5.17
N ALA A 18 18.36 -0.12 -4.62
CA ALA A 18 18.09 0.63 -3.38
C ALA A 18 16.89 1.59 -3.54
N ARG A 19 16.84 2.31 -4.67
CA ARG A 19 15.69 3.18 -5.01
C ARG A 19 14.38 2.40 -5.13
N ALA A 20 14.39 1.24 -5.79
CA ALA A 20 13.20 0.41 -5.93
C ALA A 20 12.68 -0.09 -4.56
N VAL A 21 13.57 -0.43 -3.62
CA VAL A 21 13.20 -0.78 -2.24
C VAL A 21 12.55 0.41 -1.52
N GLU A 22 13.11 1.61 -1.65
CA GLU A 22 12.55 2.82 -1.05
C GLU A 22 11.15 3.14 -1.60
N GLU A 23 10.97 3.05 -2.91
CA GLU A 23 9.67 3.26 -3.58
C GLU A 23 8.64 2.21 -3.12
N ALA A 24 9.02 0.94 -2.99
CA ALA A 24 8.15 -0.11 -2.48
C ALA A 24 7.73 0.12 -1.02
N ARG A 25 8.65 0.59 -0.16
CA ARG A 25 8.36 0.95 1.23
C ARG A 25 7.41 2.15 1.30
N ALA A 26 7.64 3.17 0.47
CA ALA A 26 6.77 4.36 0.41
C ALA A 26 5.34 3.99 -0.01
N ALA A 27 5.20 3.10 -1.01
CA ALA A 27 3.91 2.59 -1.45
C ALA A 27 3.19 1.81 -0.33
N SER A 28 3.92 0.95 0.39
CA SER A 28 3.36 0.19 1.53
C SER A 28 2.86 1.11 2.64
N LEU A 29 3.63 2.14 3.00
CA LEU A 29 3.22 3.15 3.99
C LEU A 29 1.99 3.97 3.53
N ALA A 30 1.83 4.20 2.22
CA ALA A 30 0.64 4.87 1.68
C ALA A 30 -0.61 3.99 1.85
N VAL A 31 -0.51 2.68 1.57
CA VAL A 31 -1.58 1.70 1.79
C VAL A 31 -1.99 1.65 3.26
N ASP A 32 -1.02 1.62 4.18
CA ASP A 32 -1.30 1.65 5.62
C ASP A 32 -2.02 2.92 6.08
N ARG A 33 -1.62 4.08 5.54
CA ARG A 33 -2.31 5.35 5.81
C ARG A 33 -3.75 5.32 5.30
N ALA A 34 -3.97 4.79 4.11
CA ALA A 34 -5.31 4.65 3.54
C ALA A 34 -6.20 3.71 4.39
N ARG A 35 -5.66 2.58 4.86
CA ARG A 35 -6.36 1.68 5.79
C ARG A 35 -6.78 2.37 7.08
N ARG A 36 -5.85 3.10 7.71
CA ARG A 36 -6.15 3.85 8.95
C ARG A 36 -7.20 4.92 8.74
N ALA A 37 -7.14 5.66 7.62
CA ALA A 37 -8.14 6.66 7.27
C ALA A 37 -9.55 6.03 7.07
N ALA A 38 -9.62 4.90 6.38
CA ALA A 38 -10.88 4.17 6.17
C ALA A 38 -11.48 3.65 7.50
N ALA A 39 -10.64 3.17 8.42
CA ALA A 39 -11.09 2.78 9.76
C ALA A 39 -11.60 3.98 10.57
N GLY A 40 -10.88 5.10 10.55
CA GLY A 40 -11.29 6.34 11.22
C GLY A 40 -12.61 6.91 10.69
N ALA A 41 -12.82 6.86 9.36
CA ALA A 41 -14.06 7.31 8.75
C ALA A 41 -15.28 6.47 9.18
N ALA A 42 -15.14 5.14 9.27
CA ALA A 42 -16.19 4.26 9.77
C ALA A 42 -16.52 4.56 11.25
N ALA A 43 -15.49 4.68 12.10
CA ALA A 43 -15.68 4.99 13.52
C ALA A 43 -16.34 6.37 13.74
N ALA A 44 -16.04 7.37 12.90
CA ALA A 44 -16.66 8.68 13.00
C ALA A 44 -18.16 8.67 12.65
N ILE A 45 -18.62 7.74 11.82
CA ILE A 45 -20.04 7.57 11.51
C ILE A 45 -20.76 6.87 12.68
N ASP A 46 -20.12 5.88 13.32
CA ASP A 46 -20.65 5.24 14.53
C ASP A 46 -20.88 6.26 15.66
N LEU A 47 -19.92 7.17 15.88
CA LEU A 47 -20.02 8.21 16.92
C LEU A 47 -21.12 9.25 16.65
N ARG A 48 -21.57 9.44 15.41
CA ARG A 48 -22.66 10.37 15.07
C ARG A 48 -24.06 9.78 15.31
N GLY A 49 -24.16 8.54 15.79
CA GLY A 49 -25.34 8.01 16.50
C GLY A 49 -26.66 7.99 15.73
N ALA A 50 -26.64 8.04 14.40
CA ALA A 50 -27.86 8.21 13.62
C ALA A 50 -28.28 6.90 12.93
N GLU A 51 -28.45 5.83 13.70
CA GLU A 51 -29.02 4.55 13.21
C GLU A 51 -30.37 4.75 12.52
N GLY A 52 -31.14 5.78 12.92
CA GLY A 52 -32.43 6.10 12.29
C GLY A 52 -32.39 7.04 11.08
N TRP A 53 -31.33 7.85 10.89
CA TRP A 53 -31.30 8.89 9.83
C TRP A 53 -30.41 8.52 8.65
N LEU A 54 -29.38 7.70 8.86
CA LEU A 54 -28.38 7.41 7.82
C LEU A 54 -28.65 6.18 6.96
N GLY A 55 -29.59 5.29 7.34
CA GLY A 55 -29.91 4.00 6.71
C GLY A 55 -29.21 3.67 5.37
N PRO A 56 -29.76 4.06 4.21
CA PRO A 56 -29.16 3.75 2.90
C PRO A 56 -27.78 4.38 2.65
N ALA A 57 -27.53 5.57 3.20
CA ALA A 57 -26.23 6.24 3.08
C ALA A 57 -25.14 5.50 3.90
N ARG A 58 -25.52 4.91 5.03
CA ARG A 58 -24.64 4.06 5.84
C ARG A 58 -24.28 2.78 5.10
N GLU A 59 -25.27 2.07 4.57
CA GLU A 59 -25.05 0.84 3.78
C GLU A 59 -24.14 1.10 2.58
N ALA A 60 -24.39 2.18 1.84
CA ALA A 60 -23.55 2.58 0.71
C ALA A 60 -22.12 2.94 1.14
N PHE A 61 -21.96 3.60 2.28
CA PHE A 61 -20.63 3.90 2.83
C PHE A 61 -19.90 2.61 3.25
N ASP A 62 -20.54 1.73 4.01
CA ASP A 62 -19.96 0.48 4.48
C ASP A 62 -19.55 -0.42 3.30
N ALA A 63 -20.38 -0.51 2.26
CA ALA A 63 -20.07 -1.24 1.03
C ALA A 63 -18.82 -0.65 0.32
N ARG A 64 -18.73 0.68 0.23
CA ARG A 64 -17.55 1.37 -0.34
C ARG A 64 -16.30 1.16 0.49
N VAL A 65 -16.41 1.18 1.82
CA VAL A 65 -15.29 0.89 2.73
C VAL A 65 -14.84 -0.56 2.63
N ALA A 66 -15.77 -1.51 2.54
CA ALA A 66 -15.46 -2.92 2.35
C ALA A 66 -14.71 -3.16 1.02
N ALA A 67 -15.21 -2.59 -0.08
CA ALA A 67 -14.55 -2.66 -1.38
C ALA A 67 -13.16 -2.00 -1.37
N LEU A 68 -13.01 -0.86 -0.69
CA LEU A 68 -11.71 -0.21 -0.51
C LEU A 68 -10.74 -1.09 0.29
N ARG A 69 -11.19 -1.71 1.38
CA ARG A 69 -10.37 -2.61 2.20
C ARG A 69 -9.88 -3.82 1.43
N ALA A 70 -10.74 -4.42 0.60
CA ALA A 70 -10.36 -5.53 -0.28
C ALA A 70 -9.25 -5.11 -1.26
N ARG A 71 -9.44 -4.00 -1.97
CA ARG A 71 -8.43 -3.46 -2.90
C ARG A 71 -7.11 -3.14 -2.22
N LEU A 72 -7.15 -2.59 -1.00
CA LEU A 72 -5.93 -2.30 -0.23
C LEU A 72 -5.20 -3.58 0.21
N ALA A 73 -5.92 -4.66 0.50
CA ALA A 73 -5.31 -5.95 0.83
C ALA A 73 -4.63 -6.60 -0.39
N ASP A 74 -5.26 -6.51 -1.56
CA ASP A 74 -4.67 -6.99 -2.82
C ASP A 74 -3.40 -6.19 -3.17
N GLU A 75 -3.45 -4.86 -3.04
CA GLU A 75 -2.31 -3.97 -3.27
C GLU A 75 -1.16 -4.25 -2.30
N GLU A 76 -1.46 -4.44 -1.01
CA GLU A 76 -0.46 -4.83 0.00
C GLU A 76 0.19 -6.18 -0.33
N HIS A 77 -0.59 -7.15 -0.83
CA HIS A 77 -0.05 -8.43 -1.25
C HIS A 77 0.88 -8.28 -2.46
N ALA A 78 0.46 -7.53 -3.48
CA ALA A 78 1.27 -7.26 -4.67
C ALA A 78 2.58 -6.53 -4.30
N LEU A 79 2.52 -5.52 -3.43
CA LEU A 79 3.70 -4.78 -2.96
C LEU A 79 4.66 -5.67 -2.16
N ARG A 80 4.15 -6.61 -1.34
CA ARG A 80 5.01 -7.60 -0.64
C ARG A 80 5.72 -8.53 -1.61
N LEU A 81 5.03 -9.03 -2.63
CA LEU A 81 5.64 -9.86 -3.67
C LEU A 81 6.72 -9.08 -4.45
N LEU A 82 6.41 -7.84 -4.83
CA LEU A 82 7.34 -6.97 -5.56
C LEU A 82 8.57 -6.64 -4.71
N GLY A 83 8.38 -6.33 -3.43
CA GLY A 83 9.45 -6.11 -2.47
C GLY A 83 10.35 -7.33 -2.31
N SER A 84 9.76 -8.52 -2.17
CA SER A 84 10.52 -9.78 -2.05
C SER A 84 11.36 -10.05 -3.31
N ALA A 85 10.80 -9.79 -4.49
CA ALA A 85 11.50 -9.92 -5.77
C ALA A 85 12.67 -8.91 -5.90
N ILE A 86 12.48 -7.66 -5.48
CA ILE A 86 13.54 -6.63 -5.48
C ILE A 86 14.64 -6.97 -4.46
N GLU A 87 14.28 -7.54 -3.31
CA GLU A 87 15.22 -7.94 -2.27
C GLU A 87 15.97 -9.24 -2.61
N GLY A 88 15.61 -9.92 -3.71
CA GLY A 88 16.22 -11.19 -4.11
C GLY A 88 15.96 -12.32 -3.11
N ALA A 89 14.92 -12.19 -2.29
CA ALA A 89 14.45 -13.22 -1.38
C ALA A 89 13.53 -14.17 -2.17
N VAL A 90 14.14 -15.11 -2.89
CA VAL A 90 13.49 -16.34 -3.40
C VAL A 90 14.28 -17.52 -2.87
#